data_AF-A0A963RGR4-F1
#
_entry.id   AF-A0A963RGR4-F1
#
_cell.length_a   1.000
_cell.length_b   1.000
_cell.length_c   1.000
_cell.angle_alpha   90.00
_cell.angle_beta   90.00
_cell.angle_gamma   90.00
#
_symmetry.space_group_name_H-M   'P 1'
#
loop_
_entity.id
_entity.type
_entity.pdbx_description
1 polymer ?
#
loop_
_entity_poly.entity_id
_entity_poly.type
_entity_poly.pdbx_seq_one_letter_code
_entity_poly.pdbx_strand_id
1 'polypeptide(L)'
;MKLHTYFRSSASFRVRIALALKQMDYSAEFVNLKAGEQKNEFARKNPQGLVPLLEDGDFALGQSLAIVEYLDEICPDPRLLPEAPKAKAVVRSMAQLIACDIHLTCPPRSGPFWELGFWLFTA
;
A
#
# COMPACT_ATOMS: atom_id res chain seq x y z
N MET A 1 -1.99 -12.00 -11.69
CA MET A 1 -1.46 -11.28 -10.51
C MET A 1 -2.25 -11.64 -9.25
N LYS A 2 -1.57 -11.69 -8.09
CA LYS A 2 -2.20 -11.87 -6.78
C LYS A 2 -1.85 -10.69 -5.88
N LEU A 3 -2.86 -10.10 -5.25
CA LEU A 3 -2.70 -8.96 -4.33
C LEU A 3 -3.05 -9.39 -2.92
N HIS A 4 -2.04 -9.41 -2.04
CA HIS A 4 -2.24 -9.54 -0.60
C HIS A 4 -2.65 -8.19 -0.03
N THR A 5 -3.87 -8.10 0.49
CA THR A 5 -4.53 -6.83 0.83
C THR A 5 -5.26 -6.91 2.16
N TYR A 6 -5.68 -5.76 2.67
CA TYR A 6 -6.59 -5.66 3.81
C TYR A 6 -7.57 -4.52 3.57
N PHE A 7 -8.87 -4.77 3.79
CA PHE A 7 -9.93 -3.85 3.38
C PHE A 7 -9.81 -2.44 4.00
N ARG A 8 -9.26 -2.33 5.22
CA ARG A 8 -9.04 -1.06 5.95
C ARG A 8 -7.62 -0.50 5.82
N SER A 9 -6.76 -1.09 4.98
CA SER A 9 -5.42 -0.57 4.71
C SER A 9 -5.47 0.50 3.63
N SER A 10 -5.07 1.73 3.95
CA SER A 10 -4.96 2.82 2.97
C SER A 10 -3.84 2.56 1.96
N ALA A 11 -2.71 1.97 2.38
CA ALA A 11 -1.64 1.55 1.48
C ALA A 11 -2.15 0.52 0.45
N SER A 12 -2.91 -0.49 0.89
CA SER A 12 -3.50 -1.48 -0.03
C SER A 12 -4.62 -0.88 -0.88
N PHE A 13 -5.32 0.15 -0.39
CA PHE A 13 -6.34 0.85 -1.17
C PHE A 13 -5.74 1.60 -2.37
N ARG A 14 -4.56 2.22 -2.23
CA ARG A 14 -3.85 2.86 -3.36
C ARG A 14 -3.63 1.89 -4.53
N VAL A 15 -3.16 0.68 -4.21
CA VAL A 15 -2.91 -0.36 -5.22
C VAL A 15 -4.21 -0.86 -5.86
N ARG A 16 -5.27 -1.04 -5.07
CA ARG A 16 -6.60 -1.41 -5.60
C ARG A 16 -7.15 -0.35 -6.56
N ILE A 17 -6.96 0.93 -6.25
CA ILE A 17 -7.35 2.02 -7.17
C ILE A 17 -6.53 1.94 -8.46
N ALA A 18 -5.22 1.77 -8.38
CA ALA A 18 -4.37 1.68 -9.57
C ALA A 18 -4.78 0.50 -10.46
N LEU A 19 -4.96 -0.70 -9.89
CA LEU A 19 -5.43 -1.88 -10.62
C LEU A 19 -6.81 -1.65 -11.27
N ALA A 20 -7.73 -1.00 -10.56
CA ALA A 20 -9.05 -0.68 -11.09
C ALA A 20 -9.01 0.34 -12.24
N LEU A 21 -8.18 1.39 -12.12
CA LEU A 21 -7.99 2.39 -13.18
C LEU A 21 -7.35 1.78 -14.43
N LYS A 22 -6.44 0.82 -14.24
CA LYS A 22 -5.80 0.06 -15.32
C LYS A 22 -6.67 -1.08 -15.87
N GLN A 23 -7.82 -1.36 -15.25
CA GLN A 23 -8.70 -2.49 -15.60
C GLN A 23 -7.97 -3.83 -15.62
N MET A 24 -7.04 -4.05 -14.67
CA MET A 24 -6.25 -5.27 -14.60
C MET A 24 -6.92 -6.31 -13.71
N ASP A 25 -7.00 -7.55 -14.19
CA ASP A 25 -7.51 -8.67 -13.41
C ASP A 25 -6.48 -9.12 -12.36
N TYR A 26 -6.94 -9.30 -11.12
CA TYR A 26 -6.12 -9.82 -10.03
C TYR A 26 -6.94 -10.64 -9.04
N SER A 27 -6.29 -11.62 -8.41
CA SER A 27 -6.86 -12.34 -7.26
C SER A 27 -6.50 -11.60 -5.98
N ALA A 28 -7.49 -11.24 -5.16
CA ALA A 28 -7.27 -10.63 -3.85
C ALA A 28 -7.17 -11.69 -2.74
N GLU A 29 -6.07 -11.70 -2.00
CA GLU A 29 -5.91 -12.50 -0.77
C GLU A 29 -5.97 -11.54 0.43
N PHE A 30 -6.96 -11.72 1.31
CA PHE A 30 -7.13 -10.83 2.46
C PHE A 30 -6.31 -11.33 3.65
N VAL A 31 -5.36 -10.52 4.08
CA VAL A 31 -4.55 -10.77 5.29
C VAL A 31 -5.19 -10.02 6.45
N ASN A 32 -5.63 -10.74 7.48
CA ASN A 32 -6.30 -10.16 8.63
C ASN A 32 -5.29 -9.52 9.60
N LEU A 33 -5.12 -8.19 9.46
CA LEU A 33 -4.20 -7.42 10.29
C LEU A 33 -4.61 -7.37 11.77
N LYS A 34 -5.91 -7.56 12.08
CA LYS A 34 -6.40 -7.59 13.46
C LYS A 34 -6.06 -8.91 14.15
N ALA A 35 -6.09 -10.01 13.40
CA ALA A 35 -5.69 -11.34 13.88
C ALA A 35 -4.17 -11.55 13.88
N GLY A 36 -3.40 -10.60 13.34
CA GLY A 36 -1.93 -10.69 13.32
C GLY A 36 -1.37 -11.62 12.25
N GLU A 37 -2.18 -12.01 11.25
CA GLU A 37 -1.78 -12.97 10.20
C GLU A 37 -0.55 -12.52 9.41
N GLN A 38 -0.32 -11.21 9.32
CA GLN A 38 0.87 -10.63 8.69
C GLN A 38 2.20 -11.02 9.36
N LYS A 39 2.14 -11.53 10.60
CA LYS A 39 3.30 -12.00 11.37
C LYS A 39 3.51 -13.52 11.27
N ASN A 40 2.57 -14.25 10.64
CA ASN A 40 2.58 -15.71 10.57
C ASN A 40 3.14 -16.15 9.21
N GLU A 41 2.41 -17.00 8.49
CA GLU A 41 2.81 -17.52 7.17
C GLU A 41 3.09 -16.40 6.16
N PHE A 42 2.37 -15.29 6.24
CA PHE A 42 2.58 -14.14 5.37
C PHE A 42 3.98 -13.51 5.52
N ALA A 43 4.61 -13.60 6.70
CA ALA A 43 5.95 -13.07 6.92
C ALA A 43 7.01 -13.80 6.07
N ARG A 44 6.74 -15.04 5.64
CA ARG A 44 7.60 -15.77 4.68
C ARG A 44 7.53 -15.17 3.27
N LYS A 45 6.39 -14.58 2.89
CA LYS A 45 6.19 -13.91 1.60
C LYS A 45 6.71 -12.47 1.63
N ASN A 46 6.43 -11.73 2.71
CA ASN A 46 6.92 -10.39 2.93
C ASN A 46 7.56 -10.28 4.33
N PRO A 47 8.89 -10.29 4.45
CA PRO A 47 9.60 -10.15 5.72
C PRO A 47 9.28 -8.84 6.46
N GLN A 48 8.82 -7.80 5.76
CA GLN A 48 8.38 -6.56 6.41
C GLN A 48 7.10 -6.75 7.24
N GLY A 49 6.32 -7.81 6.98
CA GLY A 49 5.07 -8.09 7.69
C GLY A 49 4.00 -7.02 7.46
N LEU A 50 4.00 -6.38 6.29
CA LEU A 50 3.08 -5.31 5.92
C LEU A 50 2.31 -5.66 4.65
N VAL A 51 1.10 -5.12 4.53
CA VAL A 51 0.31 -5.13 3.30
C VAL A 51 0.32 -3.72 2.68
N PRO A 52 0.27 -3.58 1.35
CA PRO A 52 0.10 -4.63 0.34
C PRO A 52 1.39 -5.37 -0.05
N LEU A 53 1.21 -6.57 -0.60
CA LEU A 53 2.21 -7.30 -1.38
C LEU A 53 1.57 -7.71 -2.71
N LEU A 54 2.21 -7.37 -3.83
CA LEU A 54 1.79 -7.82 -5.17
C LEU A 54 2.70 -8.98 -5.59
N GLU A 55 2.10 -10.08 -6.01
CA GLU A 55 2.78 -11.19 -6.69
C GLU A 55 2.39 -11.19 -8.17
N ASP A 56 3.40 -11.15 -9.03
CA ASP A 56 3.29 -11.29 -10.48
C ASP A 56 4.25 -12.36 -10.99
N GLY A 57 3.72 -13.58 -11.17
CA GLY A 57 4.55 -14.76 -11.46
C GLY A 57 5.54 -15.03 -10.33
N ASP A 58 6.84 -15.10 -10.68
CA ASP A 58 7.94 -15.31 -9.74
C ASP A 58 8.42 -14.01 -9.07
N PHE A 59 7.84 -12.87 -9.43
CA PHE A 59 8.17 -11.57 -8.87
C PHE A 59 7.20 -11.18 -7.76
N ALA A 60 7.74 -10.69 -6.64
CA ALA A 60 6.96 -10.17 -5.52
C ALA A 60 7.46 -8.78 -5.14
N LEU A 61 6.53 -7.83 -5.00
CA LEU A 61 6.84 -6.44 -4.70
C LEU A 61 5.98 -5.92 -3.54
N GLY A 62 6.66 -5.45 -2.49
CA GLY A 62 6.06 -4.67 -1.42
C GLY A 62 6.09 -3.16 -1.72
N GLN A 63 5.62 -2.35 -0.76
CA GLN A 63 5.52 -0.88 -0.85
C GLN A 63 4.50 -0.36 -1.87
N SER A 64 3.43 0.25 -1.37
CA SER A 64 2.28 0.64 -2.20
C SER A 64 2.61 1.54 -3.39
N LEU A 65 3.46 2.56 -3.23
CA LEU A 65 3.80 3.48 -4.32
C LEU A 65 4.73 2.83 -5.36
N ALA A 66 5.65 1.96 -4.92
CA ALA A 66 6.50 1.21 -5.85
C ALA A 66 5.65 0.26 -6.73
N ILE A 67 4.65 -0.40 -6.11
CA ILE A 67 3.69 -1.24 -6.85
C ILE A 67 2.91 -0.40 -7.88
N VAL A 68 2.42 0.79 -7.50
CA VAL A 68 1.68 1.65 -8.43
C VAL A 68 2.55 2.09 -9.61
N GLU A 69 3.81 2.46 -9.37
CA GLU A 69 4.74 2.82 -10.45
C GLU A 69 5.03 1.62 -11.35
N TYR A 70 5.28 0.44 -10.78
CA TYR A 70 5.46 -0.80 -11.53
C TYR A 70 4.25 -1.13 -12.42
N LEU A 71 3.02 -1.01 -11.90
CA LEU A 71 1.80 -1.21 -12.68
C LEU A 71 1.65 -0.19 -13.82
N ASP A 72 2.08 1.06 -13.61
CA ASP A 72 2.09 2.10 -14.65
C ASP A 72 3.14 1.82 -15.75
N GLU A 73 4.27 1.20 -15.40
CA GLU A 73 5.32 0.84 -16.35
C GLU A 73 4.96 -0.37 -17.22
N ILE A 74 4.37 -1.42 -16.64
CA ILE A 74 3.99 -2.63 -17.40
C ILE A 74 2.70 -2.44 -18.21
N CYS A 75 1.84 -1.51 -17.80
CA CYS A 75 0.59 -1.19 -18.49
C CYS A 75 0.48 0.34 -18.64
N PRO A 76 1.08 0.95 -19.67
CA PRO A 76 1.15 2.41 -19.78
C PRO A 76 -0.18 3.13 -19.99
N ASP A 77 -1.25 2.45 -20.42
CA ASP A 77 -2.55 3.05 -20.74
C ASP A 77 -3.65 2.57 -19.78
N PRO A 78 -4.39 3.45 -19.08
CA PRO A 78 -4.20 4.91 -19.00
C PRO A 78 -3.04 5.29 -18.09
N ARG A 79 -2.18 6.23 -18.50
CA ARG A 79 -1.03 6.68 -17.67
C ARG A 79 -1.51 7.24 -16.33
N LEU A 80 -0.90 6.77 -15.23
CA LEU A 80 -1.14 7.29 -13.88
C LEU A 80 -0.25 8.50 -13.58
N LEU A 81 0.93 8.57 -14.21
CA LEU A 81 1.86 9.67 -14.06
C LEU A 81 1.96 10.51 -15.35
N PRO A 82 2.12 11.85 -15.22
CA PRO A 82 2.43 12.71 -16.35
C PRO A 82 3.76 12.33 -17.03
N GLU A 83 3.88 12.57 -18.33
CA GLU A 83 5.12 12.33 -19.07
C GLU A 83 6.22 13.34 -18.71
N ALA A 84 5.85 14.62 -18.58
CA ALA A 84 6.78 15.70 -18.32
C ALA A 84 7.52 15.49 -16.99
N PRO A 85 8.87 15.48 -16.95
CA PRO A 85 9.65 15.14 -15.76
C PRO A 85 9.31 16.01 -14.53
N LYS A 86 9.12 17.31 -14.75
CA LYS A 86 8.76 18.25 -13.67
C LYS A 86 7.37 17.96 -13.09
N ALA A 87 6.39 17.69 -13.95
CA ALA A 87 5.03 17.36 -13.49
C ALA A 87 5.01 16.00 -12.76
N LYS A 88 5.74 15.00 -13.28
CA LYS A 88 5.92 13.70 -12.63
C LYS A 88 6.53 13.83 -11.24
N ALA A 89 7.56 14.69 -11.08
CA ALA A 89 8.18 14.95 -9.78
C ALA A 89 7.20 15.59 -8.78
N VAL A 90 6.36 16.53 -9.23
CA VAL A 90 5.32 17.15 -8.38
C VAL A 90 4.31 16.10 -7.91
N VAL A 91 3.79 15.27 -8.82
CA VAL A 91 2.83 14.21 -8.46
C VAL A 91 3.44 13.21 -7.48
N ARG A 92 4.69 12.80 -7.70
CA ARG A 92 5.42 11.93 -6.76
C ARG A 92 5.61 12.58 -5.40
N SER A 93 5.97 13.86 -5.35
CA SER A 93 6.12 14.60 -4.10
C SER A 93 4.80 14.63 -3.31
N MET A 94 3.67 14.89 -3.97
CA MET A 94 2.35 14.87 -3.34
C MET A 94 1.96 13.48 -2.84
N ALA A 95 2.23 12.43 -3.63
CA ALA A 95 1.97 11.05 -3.22
C ALA A 95 2.83 10.65 -2.01
N GLN A 96 4.10 11.06 -1.98
CA GLN A 96 5.02 10.80 -0.88
C GLN A 96 4.64 11.57 0.38
N LEU A 97 4.15 12.81 0.29
CA LEU A 97 3.60 13.54 1.44
C LEU A 97 2.52 12.69 2.16
N ILE A 98 1.62 12.06 1.39
CA ILE A 98 0.58 11.21 1.97
C ILE A 98 1.18 9.89 2.50
N ALA A 99 2.16 9.30 1.81
CA ALA A 99 2.75 8.02 2.19
C ALA A 99 3.67 8.11 3.42
N CYS A 100 4.51 9.15 3.48
CA CYS A 100 5.56 9.33 4.46
C CYS A 100 5.07 10.12 5.68
N ASP A 101 4.28 11.18 5.48
CA ASP A 101 4.01 12.14 6.55
C ASP A 101 2.60 11.97 7.16
N ILE A 102 1.64 11.46 6.37
CA ILE A 102 0.25 11.28 6.82
C ILE A 102 -0.05 9.82 7.18
N HIS A 103 0.33 8.87 6.32
CA HIS A 103 -0.05 7.48 6.54
C HIS A 103 0.65 6.87 7.77
N LEU A 104 1.92 7.22 8.00
CA LEU A 104 2.72 6.75 9.13
C LEU A 104 2.23 7.31 10.48
N THR A 105 1.74 8.55 10.49
CA THR A 105 1.26 9.21 11.71
C THR A 105 -0.10 8.68 12.16
N CYS A 106 -0.80 7.90 11.32
CA CYS A 106 -1.97 7.12 11.73
C CYS A 106 -1.50 5.74 12.22
N PRO A 107 -1.43 5.50 13.55
CA PRO A 107 -0.92 4.23 14.06
C PRO A 107 -1.77 3.06 13.55
N PRO A 108 -1.17 1.89 13.29
CA PRO A 108 -1.93 0.70 12.95
C PRO A 108 -2.97 0.45 14.04
N ARG A 109 -4.25 0.32 13.65
CA ARG A 109 -5.39 0.07 14.55
C ARG A 109 -5.32 -1.27 15.33
N SER A 110 -4.18 -1.95 15.30
CA SER A 110 -3.93 -3.26 15.91
C SER A 110 -2.82 -3.22 16.96
N GLY A 111 -2.30 -2.05 17.34
CA GLY A 111 -1.28 -1.89 18.40
C GLY A 111 -1.82 -1.22 19.67
N PRO A 112 -1.18 -1.45 20.83
CA PRO A 112 -1.59 -0.92 22.15
C PRO A 112 -1.49 0.62 22.28
N PHE A 113 -0.97 1.31 21.26
CA PHE A 113 -0.75 2.75 21.26
C PHE A 113 -2.04 3.60 21.44
N TRP A 114 -3.22 3.04 21.15
CA TRP A 114 -4.49 3.74 21.37
C TRP A 114 -4.81 3.98 22.85
N GLU A 115 -4.24 3.23 23.80
CA GLU A 115 -4.42 3.52 25.23
C GLU A 115 -3.60 4.75 25.69
N LEU A 116 -2.53 5.10 24.98
CA LEU A 116 -1.67 6.25 25.31
C LEU A 116 -2.10 7.55 24.60
N GLY A 117 -2.78 7.46 23.46
CA GLY A 117 -3.20 8.63 22.68
C GLY A 117 -4.36 9.44 23.29
N PHE A 118 -5.11 8.88 24.23
CA PHE A 118 -6.19 9.60 24.92
C PHE A 118 -5.65 10.62 25.95
N TRP A 119 -4.42 10.44 26.44
CA TRP A 119 -3.84 11.30 27.48
C TRP A 119 -3.08 12.53 26.93
N LEU A 120 -2.71 12.55 25.65
CA LEU A 120 -1.93 13.66 25.07
C LEU A 120 -2.78 14.85 24.58
N PHE A 121 -4.11 14.75 24.64
CA PHE A 121 -5.04 15.82 24.22
C PHE A 121 -5.94 16.35 25.35
N THR A 122 -5.76 15.89 26.59
CA THR A 122 -6.51 16.37 27.76
C THR A 122 -5.62 16.77 28.93
N ALA A 123 -4.41 17.29 28.66
CA ALA A 123 -3.55 17.92 29.66
C ALA A 123 -3.29 19.38 29.29
#